data_AF-A0A3G9G5N8-F1
#
_entry.id   AF-A0A3G9G5N8-F1
#
_cell.length_a   1.000
_cell.length_b   1.000
_cell.length_c   1.000
_cell.angle_alpha   90.00
_cell.angle_beta   90.00
_cell.angle_gamma   90.00
#
_symmetry.space_group_name_H-M   'P 1'
#
loop_
_entity.id
_entity.type
_entity.pdbx_description
1 polymer ?
#
loop_
_entity_poly.entity_id
_entity_poly.type
_entity_poly.pdbx_seq_one_letter_code
_entity_poly.pdbx_strand_id
1 'polypeptide(L)'
;MTSDPDQAGILYIEDGGSGDVEGVVEFVLMCARRFDLAGFWGFQYANMCSHSRIDGFGGGAYLLNLTTRETVSWIGTHEWLEDLHTGGAAHA
;
A
#
# COMPACT_ATOMS: atom_id res chain seq x y z
N MET A 1 -17.08 -3.39 18.65
CA MET A 1 -16.73 -3.62 17.24
C MET A 1 -16.46 -5.10 17.09
N THR A 2 -17.41 -5.82 16.50
CA THR A 2 -17.27 -7.26 16.25
C THR A 2 -16.65 -7.38 14.87
N SER A 3 -15.40 -7.82 14.78
CA SER A 3 -14.73 -8.06 13.50
C SER A 3 -15.42 -9.22 12.79
N ASP A 4 -15.89 -8.96 11.56
CA ASP A 4 -16.35 -10.00 10.65
C ASP A 4 -15.16 -10.89 10.26
N PRO A 5 -15.21 -12.22 10.44
CA PRO A 5 -14.12 -13.11 10.06
C PRO A 5 -13.78 -13.04 8.56
N ASP A 6 -14.73 -12.65 7.69
CA ASP A 6 -14.47 -12.43 6.26
C ASP A 6 -13.74 -11.09 5.98
N GLN A 7 -13.57 -10.22 6.99
CA GLN A 7 -12.74 -9.02 6.93
C GLN A 7 -11.35 -9.20 7.55
N ALA A 8 -11.00 -10.41 8.00
CA ALA A 8 -9.67 -10.68 8.55
C ALA A 8 -8.58 -10.36 7.49
N GLY A 9 -7.82 -9.29 7.72
CA GLY A 9 -6.76 -8.83 6.81
C GLY A 9 -7.08 -7.56 6.01
N ILE A 10 -8.29 -7.00 6.13
CA ILE A 10 -8.62 -5.69 5.55
C ILE A 10 -8.29 -4.61 6.58
N LEU A 11 -7.28 -3.79 6.27
CA LEU A 11 -6.88 -2.64 7.08
C LEU A 11 -7.41 -1.36 6.43
N TYR A 12 -8.16 -0.56 7.18
CA TYR A 12 -8.58 0.78 6.76
C TYR A 12 -7.87 1.82 7.63
N ILE A 13 -7.15 2.74 6.99
CA ILE A 13 -6.45 3.84 7.63
C ILE A 13 -7.01 5.13 7.04
N GLU A 14 -7.72 5.89 7.88
CA GLU A 14 -8.25 7.20 7.53
C GLU A 14 -7.36 8.27 8.17
N ASP A 15 -6.79 9.15 7.35
CA ASP A 15 -5.90 10.21 7.82
C ASP A 15 -6.59 11.60 7.87
N GLY A 16 -7.88 11.69 7.53
CA GLY A 16 -8.66 12.93 7.67
C GLY A 16 -8.20 14.12 6.80
N GLY A 17 -7.18 13.97 5.95
CA GLY A 17 -6.79 15.03 5.01
C GLY A 17 -5.58 14.77 4.11
N SER A 18 -4.53 14.05 4.54
CA SER A 18 -3.34 13.84 3.70
C SER A 18 -3.31 12.47 3.02
N GLY A 19 -3.82 11.43 3.70
CA GLY A 19 -3.83 10.07 3.16
C GLY A 19 -2.41 9.54 2.90
N ASP A 20 -1.46 9.88 3.77
CA ASP A 20 -0.06 9.53 3.57
C ASP A 20 0.17 8.01 3.61
N VAL A 21 0.39 7.45 2.42
CA VAL A 21 0.64 6.03 2.22
C VAL A 21 1.97 5.57 2.84
N GLU A 22 2.95 6.47 2.97
CA GLU A 22 4.24 6.13 3.59
C GLU A 22 4.07 5.82 5.08
N GLY A 23 3.13 6.49 5.76
CA GLY A 23 2.77 6.14 7.14
C GLY A 23 2.26 4.71 7.29
N VAL A 24 1.58 4.16 6.28
CA VAL A 24 1.14 2.75 6.25
C VAL A 24 2.33 1.81 6.08
N VAL A 25 3.27 2.16 5.18
CA VAL A 25 4.51 1.39 4.97
C VAL A 25 5.31 1.34 6.26
N GLU A 26 5.54 2.49 6.90
CA GLU A 26 6.27 2.58 8.17
C GLU A 26 5.62 1.73 9.26
N PHE A 27 4.29 1.82 9.41
CA PHE A 27 3.53 1.02 10.37
C PHE A 27 3.73 -0.49 10.15
N VAL A 28 3.62 -0.95 8.90
CA VAL A 28 3.79 -2.37 8.57
C VAL A 28 5.22 -2.83 8.86
N LEU A 29 6.23 -2.02 8.53
CA LEU A 29 7.64 -2.33 8.83
C LEU A 29 7.90 -2.35 10.35
N MET A 30 7.22 -1.51 11.13
CA MET A 30 7.24 -1.58 12.59
C MET A 30 6.61 -2.87 13.11
N CYS A 31 5.46 -3.28 12.57
CA CYS A 31 4.83 -4.57 12.91
C CYS A 31 5.73 -5.75 12.57
N ALA A 32 6.35 -5.74 11.38
CA ALA A 32 7.28 -6.79 10.97
C ALA A 32 8.46 -6.92 11.94
N ARG A 33 9.03 -5.79 12.38
CA ARG A 33 10.05 -5.79 13.45
C ARG A 33 9.51 -6.33 14.77
N ARG A 34 8.32 -5.89 15.20
CA ARG A 34 7.79 -6.19 16.53
C ARG A 34 7.34 -7.65 16.69
N PHE A 35 6.85 -8.25 15.60
CA PHE A 35 6.26 -9.59 15.59
C PHE A 35 7.08 -10.62 14.81
N ASP A 36 8.29 -10.25 14.40
CA ASP A 36 9.20 -11.08 13.60
C ASP A 36 8.54 -11.65 12.33
N LEU A 37 7.80 -10.77 11.63
CA LEU A 37 7.16 -11.14 10.37
C LEU A 37 8.20 -11.13 9.26
N ALA A 38 8.12 -12.12 8.38
CA ALA A 38 9.04 -12.32 7.27
C ALA A 38 8.28 -12.63 5.98
N GLY A 39 8.99 -12.55 4.84
CA GLY A 39 8.43 -12.77 3.51
C GLY A 39 7.90 -11.50 2.84
N PHE A 40 7.13 -11.67 1.77
CA PHE A 40 6.55 -10.58 1.02
C PHE A 40 5.15 -10.25 1.52
N TRP A 41 4.85 -8.95 1.60
CA TRP A 41 3.53 -8.44 1.91
C TRP A 41 3.25 -7.20 1.07
N GLY A 42 2.02 -7.02 0.62
CA GLY A 42 1.66 -5.89 -0.23
C GLY A 42 0.22 -5.45 -0.01
N PHE A 43 -0.08 -4.25 -0.49
CA PHE A 43 -1.40 -3.65 -0.37
C PHE A 43 -1.70 -2.73 -1.54
N GLN A 44 -2.99 -2.51 -1.78
CA GLN A 44 -3.50 -1.52 -2.74
C GLN A 44 -4.23 -0.43 -1.97
N TYR A 45 -4.14 0.80 -2.44
CA TYR A 45 -4.80 1.95 -1.83
C TYR A 45 -5.47 2.82 -2.91
N ALA A 46 -6.49 3.56 -2.49
CA ALA A 46 -7.19 4.49 -3.35
C ALA A 46 -7.37 5.86 -2.68
N ASN A 47 -7.00 6.93 -3.39
CA ASN A 47 -7.02 8.30 -2.85
C ASN A 47 -8.42 8.93 -2.83
N MET A 48 -9.35 8.41 -3.64
CA MET A 48 -10.71 8.95 -3.78
C MET A 48 -11.77 7.93 -3.34
N CYS A 49 -11.60 7.33 -2.16
CA CYS A 49 -12.57 6.38 -1.60
C CYS A 49 -12.84 6.67 -0.11
N SER A 50 -14.12 6.75 0.27
CA SER A 50 -14.54 6.94 1.67
C SER A 50 -14.63 5.64 2.48
N HIS A 51 -14.25 4.52 1.87
CA HIS A 51 -14.26 3.18 2.45
C HIS A 51 -13.29 2.28 1.66
N SER A 52 -12.85 1.17 2.27
CA SER A 52 -11.97 0.20 1.59
C SER A 52 -12.63 -0.36 0.33
N ARG A 53 -11.93 -0.28 -0.80
CA ARG A 53 -12.41 -0.76 -2.10
C ARG A 53 -11.24 -1.27 -2.95
N ILE A 54 -11.27 -2.57 -3.25
CA ILE A 54 -10.37 -3.18 -4.23
C ILE A 54 -10.74 -2.63 -5.62
N ASP A 55 -9.75 -2.31 -6.45
CA ASP A 55 -9.92 -1.67 -7.76
C ASP A 55 -10.63 -0.28 -7.70
N GLY A 56 -10.42 0.46 -6.60
CA GLY A 56 -10.84 1.85 -6.48
C GLY A 56 -10.11 2.78 -7.48
N PHE A 57 -10.73 3.90 -7.85
CA PHE A 57 -10.17 4.84 -8.83
C PHE A 57 -9.10 5.75 -8.20
N GLY A 58 -7.92 5.81 -8.83
CA GLY A 58 -6.76 6.59 -8.37
C GLY A 58 -6.06 5.95 -7.16
N GLY A 59 -4.77 6.21 -6.97
CA GLY A 59 -3.97 5.61 -5.89
C GLY A 59 -2.80 4.78 -6.42
N GLY A 60 -2.59 3.59 -5.87
CA GLY A 60 -1.43 2.77 -6.20
C GLY A 60 -1.35 1.45 -5.43
N ALA A 61 -0.20 0.79 -5.55
CA ALA A 61 0.10 -0.45 -4.83
C ALA A 61 1.57 -0.48 -4.38
N TYR A 62 1.82 -1.16 -3.26
CA TYR A 62 3.15 -1.40 -2.70
C TYR A 62 3.41 -2.90 -2.51
N LEU A 63 4.64 -3.31 -2.76
CA LEU A 63 5.20 -4.60 -2.40
C LEU A 63 6.39 -4.39 -1.45
N LEU A 64 6.31 -4.97 -0.27
CA LEU A 64 7.34 -4.89 0.76
C LEU A 64 7.98 -6.26 0.97
N ASN A 65 9.28 -6.25 1.26
CA ASN A 65 9.98 -7.39 1.83
C ASN A 65 10.09 -7.19 3.35
N LEU A 66 9.31 -7.95 4.12
CA LEU A 66 9.28 -7.83 5.57
C LEU A 66 10.56 -8.37 6.22
N THR A 67 11.25 -9.30 5.54
CA THR A 67 12.54 -9.84 6.00
C THR A 67 13.64 -8.77 5.95
N THR A 68 13.78 -8.08 4.81
CA THR A 68 14.79 -7.02 4.63
C THR A 68 14.32 -5.66 5.16
N ARG A 69 13.01 -5.49 5.33
CA ARG A 69 12.32 -4.28 5.80
C ARG A 69 12.38 -3.14 4.78
N GLU A 70 12.18 -3.48 3.51
CA GLU A 70 12.34 -2.58 2.38
C GLU A 70 11.12 -2.60 1.47
N THR A 71 10.84 -1.47 0.84
CA THR A 71 9.94 -1.41 -0.32
C THR A 71 10.67 -2.02 -1.52
N VAL A 72 10.11 -3.08 -2.06
CA VAL A 72 10.65 -3.81 -3.22
C VAL A 72 10.23 -3.14 -4.51
N SER A 73 8.95 -2.78 -4.59
CA SER A 73 8.36 -2.14 -5.75
C SER A 73 7.10 -1.40 -5.32
N TRP A 74 6.75 -0.38 -6.07
CA TRP A 74 5.51 0.37 -5.91
C TRP A 74 5.07 0.89 -7.28
N ILE A 75 3.79 1.17 -7.40
CA ILE A 75 3.22 1.79 -8.60
C ILE A 75 2.16 2.80 -8.21
N GLY A 76 2.29 4.03 -8.70
CA GLY A 76 1.24 5.04 -8.67
C GLY A 76 0.41 4.99 -9.95
N THR A 77 -0.91 4.87 -9.86
CA THR A 77 -1.80 4.80 -11.04
C THR A 77 -1.87 6.12 -11.82
N HIS A 78 -1.38 7.22 -11.27
CA HIS A 78 -1.22 8.48 -12.00
C HIS A 78 0.14 8.54 -12.72
N GLU A 79 1.20 8.24 -11.98
CA GLU A 79 2.58 8.38 -12.42
C GLU A 79 2.98 7.35 -13.48
N TRP A 80 2.46 6.11 -13.41
CA TRP A 80 2.80 5.08 -14.42
C TRP A 80 2.46 5.52 -15.86
N LEU A 81 1.36 6.26 -16.04
CA LEU A 81 0.92 6.72 -17.35
C LEU A 81 1.77 7.89 -17.82
N GLU A 82 2.17 8.79 -16.91
CA GLU A 82 3.07 9.90 -17.19
C GLU A 82 4.48 9.42 -17.55
N ASP A 83 4.98 8.42 -16.83
CA ASP A 83 6.25 7.75 -17.09
C ASP A 83 6.26 7.11 -18.47
N LEU A 84 5.24 6.31 -18.81
CA LEU A 84 5.10 5.70 -20.13
C LEU A 84 4.95 6.75 -21.24
N HIS A 85 4.24 7.85 -20.97
CA HIS A 85 4.06 8.92 -21.93
C HIS A 85 5.36 9.67 -22.22
N THR A 86 6.20 9.87 -21.20
CA THR A 86 7.48 10.60 -21.29
C THR A 86 8.64 9.70 -21.75
N GLY A 87 8.42 8.39 -21.89
CA GLY A 87 9.47 7.41 -22.22
C GLY A 87 10.38 7.06 -21.03
N GLY A 88 9.91 7.32 -19.79
CA GLY A 88 10.59 7.03 -18.54
C GLY A 88 10.76 5.53 -18.32
N ALA A 89 11.93 5.16 -17.78
CA ALA A 89 12.37 3.78 -17.61
C ALA A 89 11.33 2.94 -16.85
N ALA A 90 11.04 1.76 -17.41
CA ALA A 90 10.29 0.72 -16.74
C ALA A 90 10.88 0.45 -15.35
N HIS A 91 10.07 0.64 -14.31
CA HIS A 91 10.42 0.27 -12.95
C HIS A 91 10.57 -1.26 -12.88
N ALA A 92 11.79 -1.71 -12.58
CA ALA A 92 12.15 -3.11 -12.33
C ALA A 92 11.84 -3.51 -10.88
#